data_AF-A0A7X0RTZ7-F1
#
_entry.id   AF-A0A7X0RTZ7-F1
#
_cell.length_a   1.000
_cell.length_b   1.000
_cell.length_c   1.000
_cell.angle_alpha   90.00
_cell.angle_beta   90.00
_cell.angle_gamma   90.00
#
_symmetry.space_group_name_H-M   'P 1'
#
loop_
_entity.id
_entity.type
_entity.pdbx_description
1 polymer ?
#
loop_
_entity_poly.entity_id
_entity_poly.type
_entity_poly.pdbx_seq_one_letter_code
_entity_poly.pdbx_strand_id
1 'polypeptide(L)'
;MIRVDEARLKQLQYIGLTEEDLSYLKRQAAHFEAVTDIVVDQLYAHITEQPELSRIIGEHSTIERLKETQRWYFMTMVEGKIDMDFIEKRLHVGSMHSRIGLTTNWYLGTYMRYLDIAVQNFKRVAPDEWMSIVLALSKMFNLDSQLVLEAYERDEKRKIERLSEERQETLAKVSKAVQELAAMMVQLSGSSQSVSETANQTAELQEQAHDKVDLLRAKIGEIASVGTLLQEVSDQSHLLGLNAAIEAAHAGEFGSGFGVVANEIRKLATHSKDSLKVIKARLNEISSVLGEVMQDSELTSRLAREQAASSQELTSFVNMIESVTHDLERIQ
;
A
#
# COMPACT_ATOMS: atom_id res chain seq x y z
N MET A 1 15.73 56.78 -16.78
CA MET A 1 16.28 56.80 -15.41
C MET A 1 16.20 55.41 -14.82
N ILE A 2 17.30 54.96 -14.22
CA ILE A 2 17.45 53.66 -13.56
C ILE A 2 17.11 53.82 -12.08
N ARG A 3 16.15 53.03 -11.57
CA ARG A 3 15.69 53.05 -10.17
C ARG A 3 15.44 51.63 -9.67
N VAL A 4 16.53 50.93 -9.36
CA VAL A 4 16.52 49.52 -8.94
C VAL A 4 17.37 49.33 -7.69
N ASP A 5 17.26 48.15 -7.07
CA ASP A 5 18.11 47.78 -5.94
C ASP A 5 19.62 47.66 -6.32
N GLU A 6 20.48 47.55 -5.31
CA GLU A 6 21.93 47.50 -5.50
C GLU A 6 22.39 46.30 -6.35
N ALA A 7 21.74 45.15 -6.21
CA ALA A 7 22.09 43.95 -6.95
C ALA A 7 21.77 44.11 -8.44
N ARG A 8 20.59 44.66 -8.75
CA ARG A 8 20.19 45.01 -10.12
C ARG A 8 21.06 46.09 -10.72
N LEU A 9 21.46 47.08 -9.93
CA LEU A 9 22.37 48.12 -10.41
C LEU A 9 23.71 47.52 -10.85
N LYS A 10 24.29 46.61 -10.06
CA LYS A 10 25.50 45.86 -10.42
C LYS A 10 25.33 45.04 -11.70
N GLN A 11 24.18 44.38 -11.87
CA GLN A 11 23.85 43.63 -13.08
C GLN A 11 23.81 44.54 -14.33
N LEU A 12 23.15 45.70 -14.23
CA LEU A 12 23.06 46.70 -15.31
C LEU A 12 24.43 47.26 -15.68
N GLN A 13 25.27 47.54 -14.68
CA GLN A 13 26.65 47.98 -14.88
C GLN A 13 27.49 46.94 -15.60
N TYR A 14 27.34 45.65 -15.25
CA TYR A 14 28.08 44.56 -15.87
C TYR A 14 27.78 44.42 -17.37
N ILE A 15 26.51 44.52 -17.77
CA ILE A 15 26.11 44.47 -19.19
C ILE A 15 26.32 45.80 -19.93
N GLY A 16 26.78 46.84 -19.24
CA GLY A 16 27.00 48.17 -19.81
C GLY A 16 25.73 48.86 -20.28
N LEU A 17 24.59 48.61 -19.63
CA LEU A 17 23.32 49.30 -19.89
C LEU A 17 23.20 50.52 -18.99
N THR A 18 23.31 51.70 -19.59
CA THR A 18 23.47 52.98 -18.88
C THR A 18 22.24 53.87 -19.01
N GLU A 19 22.17 54.94 -18.21
CA GLU A 19 21.13 55.96 -18.42
C GLU A 19 21.22 56.66 -19.78
N GLU A 20 22.42 56.71 -20.37
CA GLU A 20 22.63 57.25 -21.72
C GLU A 20 21.97 56.36 -22.77
N ASP A 21 22.14 55.03 -22.67
CA ASP A 21 21.46 54.07 -23.56
C ASP A 21 19.92 54.21 -23.46
N LEU A 22 19.39 54.33 -22.24
CA LEU A 22 17.94 54.53 -22.03
C LEU A 22 17.44 55.85 -22.60
N SER A 23 18.22 56.91 -22.41
CA SER A 23 17.89 58.24 -22.95
C SER A 23 17.98 58.26 -24.47
N TYR A 24 18.94 57.52 -25.05
CA TYR A 24 19.08 57.34 -26.48
C TYR A 24 17.87 56.60 -27.05
N LEU A 25 17.53 55.41 -26.52
CA LEU A 25 16.36 54.64 -26.95
C LEU A 25 15.06 55.45 -26.87
N LYS A 26 14.89 56.24 -25.82
CA LYS A 26 13.73 57.14 -25.68
C LYS A 26 13.64 58.19 -26.79
N ARG A 27 14.77 58.75 -27.24
CA ARG A 27 14.78 59.67 -28.40
C ARG A 27 14.41 58.98 -29.70
N GLN A 28 14.64 57.67 -29.78
CA GLN A 28 14.35 56.85 -30.96
C GLN A 28 12.91 56.31 -30.98
N ALA A 29 12.05 56.70 -30.02
CA ALA A 29 10.67 56.19 -29.90
C ALA A 29 9.86 56.29 -31.19
N ALA A 30 9.98 57.37 -31.96
CA ALA A 30 9.27 57.53 -33.24
C ALA A 30 9.67 56.48 -34.28
N HIS A 31 10.95 56.08 -34.33
CA HIS A 31 11.39 54.99 -35.20
C HIS A 31 10.85 53.63 -34.74
N PHE A 32 10.73 53.42 -33.42
CA PHE A 32 10.12 52.21 -32.87
C PHE A 32 8.62 52.15 -33.19
N GLU A 33 7.88 53.25 -33.02
CA GLU A 33 6.46 53.34 -33.41
C GLU A 33 6.27 53.00 -34.89
N ALA A 34 7.14 53.51 -35.76
CA ALA A 34 7.07 53.26 -37.21
C ALA A 34 7.30 51.79 -37.61
N VAL A 35 8.01 51.00 -36.80
CA VAL A 35 8.34 49.60 -37.14
C VAL A 35 7.59 48.56 -36.30
N THR A 36 6.97 48.96 -35.19
CA THR A 36 6.42 48.02 -34.18
C THR A 36 5.43 47.03 -34.79
N ASP A 37 4.46 47.50 -35.58
CA ASP A 37 3.45 46.64 -36.20
C ASP A 37 4.09 45.62 -37.15
N ILE A 38 4.98 46.08 -38.03
CA ILE A 38 5.65 45.24 -39.02
C ILE A 38 6.53 44.19 -38.33
N VAL A 39 7.29 44.60 -37.31
CA VAL A 39 8.19 43.71 -36.57
C VAL A 39 7.40 42.62 -35.85
N VAL A 40 6.32 42.98 -35.16
CA VAL A 40 5.48 42.02 -34.44
C VAL A 40 4.75 41.09 -35.40
N ASP A 41 4.21 41.60 -36.50
CA ASP A 41 3.51 40.76 -37.47
C ASP A 41 4.45 39.75 -38.14
N GLN A 42 5.67 40.15 -38.50
CA GLN A 42 6.68 39.25 -39.05
C GLN A 42 7.17 38.24 -38.01
N LEU A 43 7.30 38.64 -36.74
CA LEU A 43 7.70 37.73 -35.67
C LEU A 43 6.68 36.60 -35.50
N TYR A 44 5.39 36.94 -35.40
CA TYR A 44 4.35 35.93 -35.23
C TYR A 44 4.17 35.07 -36.46
N ALA A 45 4.34 35.61 -37.67
CA ALA A 45 4.37 34.79 -38.89
C ALA A 45 5.43 33.69 -38.78
N HIS A 46 6.63 34.01 -38.30
CA HIS A 46 7.68 33.02 -38.09
C HIS A 46 7.42 32.07 -36.91
N ILE A 47 6.92 32.57 -35.78
CA ILE A 47 6.55 31.71 -34.63
C ILE A 47 5.53 30.65 -35.06
N THR A 48 4.56 31.03 -35.89
CA THR A 48 3.52 30.11 -36.35
C THR A 48 4.00 29.06 -37.35
N GLU A 49 5.19 29.22 -37.94
CA GLU A 49 5.81 28.18 -38.77
C GLU A 49 6.20 26.94 -37.94
N GLN A 50 6.37 27.10 -36.61
CA GLN A 50 6.69 25.99 -35.70
C GLN A 50 5.41 25.40 -35.11
N PRO A 51 5.06 24.14 -35.42
CA PRO A 51 3.82 23.51 -34.96
C PRO A 51 3.68 23.48 -33.42
N GLU A 52 4.79 23.25 -32.71
CA GLU A 52 4.81 23.18 -31.25
C GLU A 52 4.45 24.52 -30.61
N LEU A 53 4.95 25.62 -31.16
CA LEU A 53 4.66 26.97 -30.68
C LEU A 53 3.21 27.36 -31.00
N SER A 54 2.74 27.03 -32.21
CA SER A 54 1.34 27.21 -32.60
C SER A 54 0.37 26.47 -31.67
N ARG A 55 0.72 25.25 -31.25
CA ARG A 55 -0.06 24.47 -30.29
C ARG A 55 -0.11 25.15 -28.92
N ILE A 56 1.03 25.57 -28.37
CA ILE A 56 1.10 26.29 -27.09
C ILE A 56 0.24 27.56 -27.13
N ILE A 57 0.32 28.33 -28.23
CA ILE A 57 -0.50 29.52 -28.41
C ILE A 57 -1.99 29.15 -28.40
N GLY A 58 -2.41 28.16 -29.18
CA GLY A 58 -3.82 27.75 -29.27
C GLY A 58 -4.41 27.22 -27.96
N GLU A 59 -3.57 26.67 -27.08
CA GLU A 59 -3.99 26.18 -25.75
C GLU A 59 -4.18 27.29 -24.72
N HIS A 60 -3.48 28.43 -24.89
CA HIS A 60 -3.38 29.45 -23.84
C HIS A 60 -3.80 30.86 -24.25
N SER A 61 -3.92 31.18 -25.55
CA SER A 61 -4.27 32.51 -26.06
C SER A 61 -4.71 32.48 -27.53
N THR A 62 -4.72 33.66 -28.18
CA THR A 62 -4.88 33.84 -29.63
C THR A 62 -3.74 34.67 -30.19
N ILE A 63 -3.41 34.49 -31.47
CA ILE A 63 -2.32 35.22 -32.14
C ILE A 63 -2.57 36.72 -32.09
N GLU A 64 -3.80 37.18 -32.35
CA GLU A 64 -4.18 38.59 -32.39
C GLU A 64 -3.93 39.26 -31.03
N ARG A 65 -4.38 38.62 -29.95
CA ARG A 65 -4.19 39.12 -28.58
C ARG A 65 -2.71 39.13 -28.19
N LEU A 66 -1.97 38.11 -28.58
CA LEU A 66 -0.54 38.02 -28.31
C LEU A 66 0.25 39.07 -29.09
N LYS A 67 -0.14 39.38 -30.34
CA LYS A 67 0.44 40.48 -31.12
C LYS A 67 0.22 41.83 -30.44
N GLU A 68 -0.99 42.13 -29.96
CA GLU A 68 -1.25 43.37 -29.19
C GLU A 68 -0.37 43.47 -27.95
N THR A 69 -0.28 42.37 -27.20
CA THR A 69 0.57 42.28 -26.01
C THR A 69 2.04 42.50 -26.37
N GLN A 70 2.51 41.92 -27.47
CA GLN A 70 3.89 42.04 -27.92
C GLN A 70 4.23 43.43 -28.43
N ARG A 71 3.29 44.13 -29.12
CA ARG A 71 3.47 45.53 -29.52
C ARG A 71 3.68 46.42 -28.32
N TRP A 72 2.79 46.29 -27.32
CA TRP A 72 2.95 46.99 -26.05
C TRP A 72 4.29 46.67 -25.40
N TYR A 73 4.62 45.38 -25.30
CA TYR A 73 5.87 44.91 -24.69
C TYR A 73 7.11 45.48 -25.39
N PHE A 74 7.12 45.52 -26.72
CA PHE A 74 8.22 46.09 -27.50
C PHE A 74 8.39 47.59 -27.24
N MET A 75 7.28 48.34 -27.17
CA MET A 75 7.32 49.76 -26.85
C MET A 75 7.82 50.04 -25.43
N THR A 76 7.59 49.12 -24.48
CA THR A 76 8.17 49.28 -23.13
C THR A 76 9.71 49.26 -23.12
N MET A 77 10.36 48.74 -24.17
CA MET A 77 11.84 48.75 -24.29
C MET A 77 12.42 50.15 -24.52
N VAL A 78 11.59 51.12 -24.92
CA VAL A 78 12.04 52.48 -25.28
C VAL A 78 11.43 53.59 -24.40
N GLU A 79 10.78 53.24 -23.29
CA GLU A 79 10.24 54.23 -22.34
C GLU A 79 11.35 55.06 -21.64
N GLY A 80 12.59 54.58 -21.71
CA GLY A 80 13.76 55.23 -21.13
C GLY A 80 13.82 55.13 -19.61
N LYS A 81 13.17 54.13 -19.00
CA LYS A 81 13.22 53.85 -17.57
C LYS A 81 13.38 52.35 -17.30
N ILE A 82 14.12 52.03 -16.25
CA ILE A 82 14.20 50.69 -15.67
C ILE A 82 14.03 50.88 -14.17
N ASP A 83 12.85 50.53 -13.67
CA ASP A 83 12.51 50.54 -12.25
C ASP A 83 12.10 49.14 -11.77
N MET A 84 11.83 48.96 -10.48
CA MET A 84 11.43 47.66 -9.95
C MET A 84 10.12 47.14 -10.57
N ASP A 85 9.20 48.02 -11.01
CA ASP A 85 7.98 47.63 -11.72
C ASP A 85 8.30 47.03 -13.10
N PHE A 86 9.23 47.61 -13.85
CA PHE A 86 9.76 47.01 -15.08
C PHE A 86 10.33 45.61 -14.81
N ILE A 87 11.16 45.47 -13.78
CA ILE A 87 11.80 44.19 -13.41
C ILE A 87 10.74 43.13 -13.04
N GLU A 88 9.78 43.48 -12.19
CA GLU A 88 8.70 42.58 -11.75
C GLU A 88 7.84 42.12 -12.92
N LYS A 89 7.52 43.01 -13.86
CA LYS A 89 6.79 42.65 -15.08
C LYS A 89 7.55 41.64 -15.93
N ARG A 90 8.88 41.77 -16.05
CA ARG A 90 9.70 40.80 -16.82
C ARG A 90 9.78 39.44 -16.14
N LEU A 91 9.97 39.43 -14.82
CA LEU A 91 9.92 38.21 -14.02
C LEU A 91 8.55 37.51 -14.12
N HIS A 92 7.46 38.29 -14.09
CA HIS A 92 6.11 37.76 -14.26
C HIS A 92 5.92 37.11 -15.64
N VAL A 93 6.36 37.79 -16.71
CA VAL A 93 6.32 37.24 -18.07
C VAL A 93 7.13 35.94 -18.16
N GLY A 94 8.31 35.88 -17.54
CA GLY A 94 9.09 34.65 -17.49
C GLY A 94 8.38 33.50 -16.79
N SER A 95 7.76 33.74 -15.64
CA SER A 95 6.99 32.73 -14.91
C SER A 95 5.75 32.27 -15.70
N MET A 96 5.09 33.17 -16.44
CA MET A 96 3.97 32.80 -17.31
C MET A 96 4.41 31.85 -18.43
N HIS A 97 5.54 32.13 -19.08
CA HIS A 97 6.08 31.26 -20.13
C HIS A 97 6.53 29.89 -19.58
N SER A 98 7.18 29.88 -18.42
CA SER A 98 7.54 28.65 -17.69
C SER A 98 6.29 27.81 -17.39
N ARG A 99 5.21 28.45 -16.91
CA ARG A 99 3.95 27.78 -16.55
C ARG A 99 3.22 27.13 -17.72
N ILE A 100 3.26 27.76 -18.90
CA ILE A 100 2.64 27.20 -20.12
C ILE A 100 3.54 26.19 -20.85
N GLY A 101 4.70 25.86 -20.27
CA GLY A 101 5.62 24.88 -20.82
C GLY A 101 6.39 25.35 -22.05
N LEU A 102 6.50 26.66 -22.28
CA LEU A 102 7.43 27.17 -23.29
C LEU A 102 8.86 26.91 -22.81
N THR A 103 9.70 26.29 -23.63
CA THR A 103 11.07 26.00 -23.22
C THR A 103 11.98 27.22 -23.43
N THR A 104 13.05 27.31 -22.63
CA THR A 104 14.05 28.37 -22.75
C THR A 104 14.70 28.42 -24.13
N ASN A 105 14.84 27.28 -24.83
CA ASN A 105 15.37 27.22 -26.19
C ASN A 105 14.53 28.05 -27.18
N TRP A 106 13.21 27.90 -27.15
CA TRP A 106 12.30 28.65 -28.01
C TRP A 106 12.22 30.12 -27.59
N TYR A 107 12.16 30.37 -26.28
CA TYR A 107 12.11 31.73 -25.74
C TYR A 107 13.35 32.53 -26.12
N LEU A 108 14.55 32.00 -25.89
CA LEU A 108 15.82 32.66 -26.21
C LEU A 108 16.01 32.80 -27.73
N GLY A 109 15.62 31.78 -28.51
CA GLY A 109 15.65 31.84 -29.97
C GLY A 109 14.80 32.98 -30.54
N THR A 110 13.68 33.31 -29.88
CA THR A 110 12.79 34.39 -30.31
C THR A 110 13.49 35.75 -30.28
N TYR A 111 14.36 36.05 -29.31
CA TYR A 111 15.12 37.32 -29.32
C TYR A 111 16.03 37.45 -30.53
N MET A 112 16.70 36.38 -30.96
CA MET A 112 17.55 36.42 -32.15
C MET A 112 16.72 36.72 -33.39
N ARG A 113 15.53 36.12 -33.48
CA ARG A 113 14.62 36.35 -34.59
C ARG A 113 14.04 37.76 -34.58
N TYR A 114 13.70 38.25 -33.38
CA TYR A 114 13.26 39.60 -33.13
C TYR A 114 14.31 40.63 -33.59
N LEU A 115 15.58 40.43 -33.23
CA LEU A 115 16.67 41.31 -33.61
C LEU A 115 16.92 41.32 -35.12
N ASP A 116 16.89 40.16 -35.80
CA ASP A 116 17.07 40.12 -37.25
C ASP A 116 15.97 40.91 -37.99
N ILE A 117 14.71 40.73 -37.58
CA ILE A 117 13.57 41.48 -38.12
C ILE A 117 13.72 42.98 -37.80
N ALA A 118 14.11 43.33 -36.58
CA ALA A 118 14.33 44.72 -36.18
C ALA A 118 15.44 45.39 -37.01
N VAL A 119 16.57 44.71 -37.24
CA VAL A 119 17.68 45.21 -38.06
C VAL A 119 17.21 45.55 -39.48
N GLN A 120 16.45 44.65 -40.11
CA GLN A 120 15.97 44.86 -41.48
C GLN A 120 15.04 46.09 -41.59
N ASN A 121 14.20 46.32 -40.58
CA ASN A 121 13.27 47.45 -40.57
C ASN A 121 13.95 48.77 -40.16
N PHE A 122 14.82 48.76 -39.15
CA PHE A 122 15.57 49.96 -38.74
C PHE A 122 16.52 50.47 -39.81
N LYS A 123 17.13 49.59 -40.61
CA LYS A 123 17.92 50.01 -41.79
C LYS A 123 17.13 50.87 -42.78
N ARG A 124 15.80 50.68 -42.85
CA ARG A 124 14.92 51.43 -43.76
C ARG A 124 14.48 52.76 -43.17
N VAL A 125 14.11 52.77 -41.89
CA VAL A 125 13.53 53.97 -41.24
C VAL A 125 14.59 54.89 -40.61
N ALA A 126 15.76 54.36 -40.28
CA ALA A 126 16.85 55.08 -39.61
C ALA A 126 18.23 54.63 -40.15
N PRO A 127 18.54 54.86 -41.44
CA PRO A 127 19.73 54.30 -42.11
C PRO A 127 21.07 54.75 -41.51
N ASP A 128 21.12 55.91 -40.87
CA ASP A 128 22.34 56.42 -40.23
C ASP A 128 22.47 55.99 -38.75
N GLU A 129 21.38 55.55 -38.13
CA GLU A 129 21.32 55.26 -36.69
C GLU A 129 21.00 53.80 -36.34
N TRP A 130 20.60 52.97 -37.32
CA TRP A 130 20.12 51.60 -37.08
C TRP A 130 21.10 50.75 -36.26
N MET A 131 22.40 50.92 -36.45
CA MET A 131 23.42 50.16 -35.74
C MET A 131 23.43 50.51 -34.24
N SER A 132 23.34 51.80 -33.92
CA SER A 132 23.26 52.29 -32.55
C SER A 132 21.93 51.92 -31.88
N ILE A 133 20.82 52.02 -32.62
CA ILE A 133 19.49 51.58 -32.16
C ILE A 133 19.52 50.09 -31.80
N VAL A 134 20.01 49.26 -32.71
CA VAL A 134 20.06 47.81 -32.52
C VAL A 134 21.00 47.44 -31.37
N LEU A 135 22.16 48.09 -31.24
CA LEU A 135 23.08 47.84 -30.13
C LEU A 135 22.42 48.12 -28.76
N ALA A 136 21.76 49.28 -28.62
CA ALA A 136 21.06 49.63 -27.39
C ALA A 136 19.87 48.69 -27.11
N LEU A 137 19.12 48.32 -28.16
CA LEU A 137 18.03 47.34 -28.06
C LEU A 137 18.55 45.95 -27.66
N SER A 138 19.71 45.52 -28.19
CA SER A 138 20.33 44.24 -27.82
C SER A 138 20.72 44.22 -26.34
N LYS A 139 21.19 45.33 -25.76
CA LYS A 139 21.42 45.42 -24.30
C LYS A 139 20.11 45.28 -23.51
N MET A 140 19.02 45.92 -23.96
CA MET A 140 17.70 45.77 -23.34
C MET A 140 17.18 44.34 -23.42
N PHE A 141 17.26 43.69 -24.59
CA PHE A 141 16.89 42.29 -24.76
C PHE A 141 17.76 41.35 -23.95
N ASN A 142 19.06 41.65 -23.81
CA ASN A 142 19.94 40.86 -22.96
C ASN A 142 19.51 40.94 -21.49
N LEU A 143 19.18 42.12 -20.97
CA LEU A 143 18.59 42.25 -19.62
C LEU A 143 17.27 41.48 -19.51
N ASP A 144 16.37 41.63 -20.49
CA ASP A 144 15.06 40.99 -20.52
C ASP A 144 15.18 39.46 -20.42
N SER A 145 16.06 38.89 -21.25
CA SER A 145 16.33 37.45 -21.26
C SER A 145 16.93 36.95 -19.93
N GLN A 146 17.82 37.72 -19.28
CA GLN A 146 18.35 37.37 -17.97
C GLN A 146 17.25 37.32 -16.90
N LEU A 147 16.36 38.31 -16.87
CA LEU A 147 15.25 38.35 -15.92
C LEU A 147 14.28 37.21 -16.14
N VAL A 148 14.01 36.86 -17.39
CA VAL A 148 13.14 35.73 -17.70
C VAL A 148 13.79 34.41 -17.31
N LEU A 149 15.07 34.20 -17.64
CA LEU A 149 15.80 33.00 -17.21
C LEU A 149 15.82 32.87 -15.68
N GLU A 150 16.00 33.97 -14.96
CA GLU A 150 15.90 33.99 -13.50
C GLU A 150 14.52 33.50 -13.01
N ALA A 151 13.42 33.87 -13.70
CA ALA A 151 12.10 33.37 -13.36
C ALA A 151 11.95 31.86 -13.59
N TYR A 152 12.52 31.33 -14.69
CA TYR A 152 12.56 29.87 -14.94
C TYR A 152 13.34 29.14 -13.85
N GLU A 153 14.52 29.64 -13.47
CA GLU A 153 15.35 29.06 -12.41
C GLU A 153 14.63 29.05 -11.06
N ARG A 154 13.94 30.14 -10.72
CA ARG A 154 13.14 30.24 -9.49
C ARG A 154 12.00 29.22 -9.47
N ASP A 155 11.29 29.05 -10.58
CA ASP A 155 10.18 28.11 -10.68
C ASP A 155 10.67 26.65 -10.60
N GLU A 156 11.80 26.32 -11.24
CA GLU A 156 12.41 24.98 -11.17
C GLU A 156 12.92 24.68 -9.76
N LYS A 157 13.59 25.64 -9.11
CA LYS A 157 14.06 25.49 -7.73
C LYS A 157 12.91 25.20 -6.77
N ARG A 158 11.81 25.94 -6.88
CA ARG A 158 10.59 25.71 -6.07
C ARG A 158 9.98 24.34 -6.31
N LYS A 159 10.04 23.84 -7.55
CA LYS A 159 9.56 22.49 -7.89
C LYS A 159 10.43 21.42 -7.23
N ILE A 160 11.76 21.58 -7.28
CA ILE A 160 12.71 20.69 -6.61
C ILE A 160 12.50 20.70 -5.09
N GLU A 161 12.33 21.87 -4.48
CA GLU A 161 12.05 21.99 -3.04
C GLU A 161 10.78 21.24 -2.64
N ARG A 162 9.67 21.44 -3.37
CA ARG A 162 8.41 20.70 -3.15
C ARG A 162 8.58 19.19 -3.29
N LEU A 163 9.24 18.73 -4.36
CA LEU A 163 9.49 17.31 -4.58
C LEU A 163 10.37 16.70 -3.47
N SER A 164 11.32 17.48 -2.93
CA SER A 164 12.15 17.07 -1.80
C SER A 164 11.34 16.94 -0.51
N GLU A 165 10.45 17.90 -0.22
CA GLU A 165 9.56 17.86 0.94
C GLU A 165 8.58 16.68 0.86
N GLU A 166 7.92 16.47 -0.28
CA GLU A 166 7.03 15.33 -0.52
C GLU A 166 7.75 13.98 -0.38
N ARG A 167 9.00 13.91 -0.86
CA ARG A 167 9.85 12.72 -0.70
C ARG A 167 10.18 12.46 0.77
N GLN A 168 10.54 13.49 1.54
CA GLN A 168 10.83 13.33 2.98
C GLN A 168 9.60 12.88 3.76
N GLU A 169 8.42 13.46 3.47
CA GLU A 169 7.17 13.05 4.11
C GLU A 169 6.84 11.58 3.78
N THR A 170 7.03 11.17 2.53
CA THR A 170 6.80 9.79 2.08
C THR A 170 7.76 8.82 2.78
N LEU A 171 9.05 9.17 2.89
CA LEU A 171 10.03 8.36 3.61
C LEU A 171 9.68 8.21 5.09
N ALA A 172 9.23 9.29 5.75
CA ALA A 172 8.79 9.22 7.14
C ALA A 172 7.58 8.28 7.33
N LYS A 173 6.60 8.32 6.41
CA LYS A 173 5.46 7.39 6.40
C LYS A 173 5.88 5.94 6.20
N VAL A 174 6.80 5.69 5.26
CA VAL A 174 7.34 4.34 5.01
C VAL A 174 8.09 3.84 6.24
N SER A 175 8.96 4.65 6.84
CA SER A 175 9.71 4.28 8.05
C SER A 175 8.79 3.90 9.20
N LYS A 176 7.72 4.68 9.44
CA LYS A 176 6.71 4.35 10.44
C LYS A 176 6.01 3.01 10.15
N ALA A 177 5.62 2.77 8.89
CA ALA A 177 4.98 1.51 8.50
C ALA A 177 5.91 0.29 8.67
N VAL A 178 7.21 0.46 8.40
CA VAL A 178 8.24 -0.57 8.62
C VAL A 178 8.38 -0.90 10.11
N GLN A 179 8.39 0.11 10.99
CA GLN A 179 8.44 -0.10 12.45
C GLN A 179 7.19 -0.81 12.98
N GLU A 180 6.00 -0.41 12.51
CA GLU A 180 4.74 -1.07 12.86
C GLU A 180 4.72 -2.53 12.39
N LEU A 181 5.22 -2.79 11.17
CA LEU A 181 5.37 -4.14 10.64
C LEU A 181 6.31 -4.98 11.51
N ALA A 182 7.50 -4.46 11.84
CA ALA A 182 8.46 -5.16 12.70
C ALA A 182 7.84 -5.57 14.06
N ALA A 183 7.09 -4.67 14.69
CA ALA A 183 6.39 -4.96 15.94
C ALA A 183 5.33 -6.07 15.78
N MET A 184 4.56 -6.03 14.68
CA MET A 184 3.59 -7.09 14.36
C MET A 184 4.26 -8.44 14.12
N MET A 185 5.45 -8.46 13.48
CA MET A 185 6.20 -9.69 13.24
C MET A 185 6.65 -10.36 14.54
N VAL A 186 7.15 -9.58 15.51
CA VAL A 186 7.51 -10.11 16.84
C VAL A 186 6.30 -10.72 17.54
N GLN A 187 5.14 -10.06 17.49
CA GLN A 187 3.91 -10.59 18.08
C GLN A 187 3.42 -11.86 17.36
N LEU A 188 3.51 -11.91 16.03
CA LEU A 188 3.13 -13.07 15.24
C LEU A 188 4.03 -14.27 15.55
N SER A 189 5.34 -14.06 15.68
CA SER A 189 6.30 -15.10 16.09
C SER A 189 5.93 -15.70 17.44
N GLY A 190 5.67 -14.86 18.46
CA GLY A 190 5.28 -15.32 19.78
C GLY A 190 3.94 -16.08 19.77
N SER A 191 2.97 -15.60 19.00
CA SER A 191 1.66 -16.27 18.86
C SER A 191 1.79 -17.62 18.17
N SER A 192 2.62 -17.70 17.12
CA SER A 192 2.93 -18.93 16.40
C SER A 192 3.58 -19.95 17.33
N GLN A 193 4.60 -19.56 18.09
CA GLN A 193 5.24 -20.45 19.06
C GLN A 193 4.23 -21.01 20.08
N SER A 194 3.36 -20.16 20.65
CA SER A 194 2.31 -20.59 21.58
C SER A 194 1.31 -21.57 20.96
N VAL A 195 0.93 -21.35 19.70
CA VAL A 195 0.07 -22.29 18.95
C VAL A 195 0.75 -23.64 18.75
N SER A 196 2.04 -23.65 18.41
CA SER A 196 2.81 -24.89 18.24
C SER A 196 2.89 -25.69 19.54
N GLU A 197 3.16 -25.02 20.66
CA GLU A 197 3.21 -25.64 21.99
C GLU A 197 1.86 -26.23 22.40
N THR A 198 0.77 -25.47 22.22
CA THR A 198 -0.59 -25.92 22.55
C THR A 198 -1.00 -27.11 21.69
N ALA A 199 -0.62 -27.11 20.41
CA ALA A 199 -0.89 -28.19 19.49
C ALA A 199 -0.13 -29.48 19.89
N ASN A 200 1.16 -29.37 20.25
CA ASN A 200 1.93 -30.51 20.75
C ASN A 200 1.33 -31.08 22.05
N GLN A 201 0.93 -30.23 23.00
CA GLN A 201 0.24 -30.65 24.22
C GLN A 201 -1.10 -31.34 23.94
N THR A 202 -1.85 -30.84 22.96
CA THR A 202 -3.12 -31.45 22.54
C THR A 202 -2.90 -32.85 21.97
N ALA A 203 -1.87 -33.03 21.13
CA ALA A 203 -1.53 -34.34 20.58
C ALA A 203 -1.13 -35.35 21.68
N GLU A 204 -0.34 -34.91 22.67
CA GLU A 204 0.04 -35.73 23.83
C GLU A 204 -1.18 -36.12 24.69
N LEU A 205 -2.08 -35.16 24.97
CA LEU A 205 -3.31 -35.44 25.71
C LEU A 205 -4.22 -36.43 24.98
N GLN A 206 -4.26 -36.40 23.64
CA GLN A 206 -5.01 -37.38 22.86
C GLN A 206 -4.38 -38.77 22.88
N GLU A 207 -3.05 -38.87 22.89
CA GLU A 207 -2.37 -40.16 23.08
C GLU A 207 -2.68 -40.76 24.46
N GLN A 208 -2.66 -39.94 25.52
CA GLN A 208 -3.09 -40.37 26.85
C GLN A 208 -4.58 -40.75 26.91
N ALA A 209 -5.44 -40.10 26.13
CA ALA A 209 -6.85 -40.45 26.03
C ALA A 209 -7.04 -41.81 25.35
N HIS A 210 -6.27 -42.08 24.29
CA HIS A 210 -6.25 -43.38 23.60
C HIS A 210 -5.91 -44.52 24.56
N ASP A 211 -4.84 -44.38 25.34
CA ASP A 211 -4.43 -45.39 26.35
C ASP A 211 -5.54 -45.68 27.38
N LYS A 212 -6.24 -44.63 27.83
CA LYS A 212 -7.37 -44.76 28.77
C LYS A 212 -8.57 -45.45 28.13
N VAL A 213 -8.87 -45.18 26.85
CA VAL A 213 -9.96 -45.86 26.14
C VAL A 213 -9.64 -47.34 25.94
N ASP A 214 -8.40 -47.69 25.59
CA ASP A 214 -7.97 -49.08 25.46
C ASP A 214 -8.07 -49.83 26.79
N LEU A 215 -7.68 -49.19 27.90
CA LEU A 215 -7.87 -49.74 29.24
C LEU A 215 -9.36 -49.98 29.55
N LEU A 216 -10.24 -49.02 29.21
CA LEU A 216 -11.68 -49.17 29.40
C LEU A 216 -12.26 -50.31 28.56
N ARG A 217 -11.82 -50.47 27.31
CA ARG A 217 -12.21 -51.60 26.45
C ARG A 217 -11.80 -52.94 27.06
N ALA A 218 -10.59 -53.03 27.61
CA ALA A 218 -10.14 -54.24 28.31
C ALA A 218 -11.05 -54.55 29.51
N LYS A 219 -11.41 -53.54 30.32
CA LYS A 219 -12.34 -53.71 31.44
C LYS A 219 -13.74 -54.11 31.02
N ILE A 220 -14.26 -53.59 29.92
CA ILE A 220 -15.54 -54.03 29.33
C ILE A 220 -15.47 -55.51 28.94
N GLY A 221 -14.35 -55.95 28.33
CA GLY A 221 -14.10 -57.35 28.01
C GLY A 221 -14.10 -58.27 29.23
N GLU A 222 -13.43 -57.86 30.32
CA GLU A 222 -13.43 -58.56 31.60
C GLU A 222 -14.86 -58.71 32.16
N ILE A 223 -15.66 -57.64 32.18
CA ILE A 223 -17.05 -57.68 32.68
C ILE A 223 -17.92 -58.56 31.79
N ALA A 224 -17.75 -58.51 30.46
CA ALA A 224 -18.48 -59.37 29.54
C ALA A 224 -18.18 -60.86 29.79
N SER A 225 -16.93 -61.21 30.08
CA SER A 225 -16.53 -62.58 30.44
C SER A 225 -17.18 -63.05 31.74
N VAL A 226 -17.17 -62.22 32.79
CA VAL A 226 -17.88 -62.51 34.06
C VAL A 226 -19.38 -62.66 33.82
N GLY A 227 -19.96 -61.83 32.95
CA GLY A 227 -21.37 -61.92 32.57
C GLY A 227 -21.73 -63.26 31.93
N THR A 228 -20.87 -63.80 31.06
CA THR A 228 -21.05 -65.14 30.47
C THR A 228 -21.01 -66.24 31.53
N LEU A 229 -20.05 -66.19 32.46
CA LEU A 229 -19.96 -67.16 33.57
C LEU A 229 -21.23 -67.12 34.44
N LEU A 230 -21.71 -65.92 34.79
CA LEU A 230 -22.93 -65.76 35.57
C LEU A 230 -24.17 -66.26 34.82
N GLN A 231 -24.18 -66.16 33.49
CA GLN A 231 -25.26 -66.69 32.65
C GLN A 231 -25.31 -68.22 32.74
N GLU A 232 -24.16 -68.89 32.71
CA GLU A 232 -24.04 -70.34 32.90
C GLU A 232 -24.52 -70.77 34.29
N VAL A 233 -24.09 -70.07 35.35
CA VAL A 233 -24.52 -70.33 36.74
C VAL A 233 -26.03 -70.13 36.89
N SER A 234 -26.57 -69.09 36.25
CA SER A 234 -28.01 -68.81 36.24
C SER A 234 -28.80 -69.91 35.55
N ASP A 235 -28.32 -70.42 34.41
CA ASP A 235 -28.96 -71.51 33.67
C ASP A 235 -28.90 -72.84 34.47
N GLN A 236 -27.77 -73.11 35.13
CA GLN A 236 -27.64 -74.26 36.05
C GLN A 236 -28.56 -74.14 37.26
N SER A 237 -28.65 -72.96 37.88
CA SER A 237 -29.51 -72.71 39.04
C SER A 237 -30.99 -72.85 38.68
N HIS A 238 -31.38 -72.45 37.46
CA HIS A 238 -32.73 -72.64 36.96
C HIS A 238 -33.06 -74.14 36.81
N LEU A 239 -32.14 -74.94 36.27
CA LEU A 239 -32.28 -76.39 36.15
C LEU A 239 -32.31 -77.09 37.51
N LEU A 240 -31.47 -76.68 38.46
CA LEU A 240 -31.47 -77.20 39.83
C LEU A 240 -32.80 -76.89 40.54
N GLY A 241 -33.30 -75.66 40.42
CA GLY A 241 -34.61 -75.29 40.96
C GLY A 241 -35.75 -76.06 40.31
N LEU A 242 -35.66 -76.38 39.01
CA LEU A 242 -36.64 -77.24 38.32
C LEU A 242 -36.63 -78.67 38.87
N ASN A 243 -35.45 -79.27 39.00
CA ASN A 243 -35.31 -80.62 39.55
C ASN A 243 -35.81 -80.69 41.00
N ALA A 244 -35.48 -79.68 41.83
CA ALA A 244 -35.96 -79.59 43.20
C ALA A 244 -37.48 -79.40 43.29
N ALA A 245 -38.09 -78.66 42.36
CA ALA A 245 -39.55 -78.49 42.30
C ALA A 245 -40.27 -79.80 41.92
N ILE A 246 -39.67 -80.61 41.03
CA ILE A 246 -40.17 -81.94 40.66
C ILE A 246 -40.13 -82.88 41.87
N GLU A 247 -39.01 -82.93 42.58
CA GLU A 247 -38.84 -83.78 43.76
C GLU A 247 -39.79 -83.36 44.90
N ALA A 248 -39.95 -82.06 45.12
CA ALA A 248 -40.91 -81.51 46.07
C ALA A 248 -42.37 -81.88 45.74
N ALA A 249 -42.73 -81.93 44.45
CA ALA A 249 -44.04 -82.41 44.02
C ALA A 249 -44.20 -83.93 44.22
N HIS A 250 -43.12 -84.70 44.04
CA HIS A 250 -43.09 -86.15 44.25
C HIS A 250 -43.29 -86.54 45.72
N ALA A 251 -42.78 -85.73 46.66
CA ALA A 251 -42.92 -85.93 48.09
C ALA A 251 -44.30 -85.55 48.67
N GLY A 252 -45.25 -85.07 47.84
CA GLY A 252 -46.62 -84.76 48.27
C GLY A 252 -46.69 -83.67 49.35
N GLU A 253 -47.49 -83.87 50.41
CA GLU A 253 -47.64 -82.88 51.49
C GLU A 253 -46.33 -82.58 52.23
N PHE A 254 -45.44 -83.56 52.35
CA PHE A 254 -44.13 -83.42 53.01
C PHE A 254 -43.12 -82.57 52.22
N GLY A 255 -43.34 -82.39 50.91
CA GLY A 255 -42.49 -81.58 50.02
C GLY A 255 -42.94 -80.14 49.82
N SER A 256 -44.11 -79.76 50.34
CA SER A 256 -44.75 -78.45 50.08
C SER A 256 -43.85 -77.23 50.38
N GLY A 257 -43.14 -77.24 51.52
CA GLY A 257 -42.19 -76.17 51.88
C GLY A 257 -40.96 -76.10 50.95
N PHE A 258 -40.43 -77.26 50.53
CA PHE A 258 -39.33 -77.32 49.57
C PHE A 258 -39.73 -76.84 48.17
N GLY A 259 -40.98 -77.08 47.76
CA GLY A 259 -41.53 -76.60 46.48
C GLY A 259 -41.57 -75.07 46.38
N VAL A 260 -41.84 -74.38 47.50
CA VAL A 260 -41.79 -72.91 47.56
C VAL A 260 -40.36 -72.41 47.33
N VAL A 261 -39.38 -73.00 48.02
CA VAL A 261 -37.96 -72.63 47.88
C VAL A 261 -37.46 -72.90 46.46
N ALA A 262 -37.80 -74.05 45.88
CA ALA A 262 -37.42 -74.42 44.52
C ALA A 262 -37.97 -73.45 43.46
N ASN A 263 -39.22 -73.00 43.62
CA ASN A 263 -39.82 -71.97 42.78
C ASN A 263 -39.14 -70.60 42.95
N GLU A 264 -38.74 -70.25 44.18
CA GLU A 264 -38.02 -68.99 44.42
C GLU A 264 -36.62 -69.00 43.79
N ILE A 265 -35.90 -70.12 43.86
CA ILE A 265 -34.61 -70.31 43.16
C ILE A 265 -34.79 -70.17 41.64
N ARG A 266 -35.83 -70.78 41.05
CA ARG A 266 -36.12 -70.62 39.62
C ARG A 266 -36.39 -69.17 39.23
N LYS A 267 -37.18 -68.45 40.02
CA LYS A 267 -37.48 -67.03 39.78
C LYS A 267 -36.20 -66.19 39.88
N LEU A 268 -35.37 -66.43 40.90
CA LEU A 268 -34.10 -65.73 41.09
C LEU A 268 -33.13 -65.98 39.92
N ALA A 269 -33.07 -67.23 39.43
CA ALA A 269 -32.29 -67.59 38.25
C ALA A 269 -32.82 -66.89 36.99
N THR A 270 -34.13 -66.90 36.74
CA THR A 270 -34.70 -66.16 35.59
C THR A 270 -34.41 -64.66 35.67
N HIS A 271 -34.57 -64.07 36.86
CA HIS A 271 -34.28 -62.65 37.08
C HIS A 271 -32.79 -62.31 36.89
N SER A 272 -31.89 -63.21 37.29
CA SER A 272 -30.45 -63.06 37.08
C SER A 272 -30.11 -63.08 35.59
N LYS A 273 -30.69 -64.01 34.83
CA LYS A 273 -30.55 -64.10 33.37
C LYS A 273 -31.04 -62.82 32.66
N ASP A 274 -32.18 -62.28 33.07
CA ASP A 274 -32.69 -61.05 32.47
C ASP A 274 -31.83 -59.84 32.83
N SER A 275 -31.31 -59.77 34.06
CA SER A 275 -30.36 -58.73 34.47
C SER A 275 -29.05 -58.79 33.65
N LEU A 276 -28.55 -59.99 33.37
CA LEU A 276 -27.35 -60.19 32.54
C LEU A 276 -27.55 -59.74 31.08
N LYS A 277 -28.74 -59.93 30.51
CA LYS A 277 -29.07 -59.37 29.18
C LYS A 277 -28.97 -57.86 29.16
N VAL A 278 -29.50 -57.20 30.21
CA VAL A 278 -29.43 -55.73 30.35
C VAL A 278 -27.97 -55.28 30.48
N ILE A 279 -27.16 -55.94 31.32
CA ILE A 279 -25.73 -55.64 31.45
C ILE A 279 -25.03 -55.76 30.10
N LYS A 280 -25.25 -56.87 29.37
CA LYS A 280 -24.65 -57.08 28.04
C LYS A 280 -25.03 -55.98 27.05
N ALA A 281 -26.30 -55.57 27.03
CA ALA A 281 -26.76 -54.47 26.18
C ALA A 281 -26.05 -53.15 26.53
N ARG A 282 -25.89 -52.84 27.83
CA ARG A 282 -25.17 -51.66 28.30
C ARG A 282 -23.69 -51.69 27.97
N LEU A 283 -23.02 -52.84 28.07
CA LEU A 283 -21.62 -52.98 27.68
C LEU A 283 -21.40 -52.73 26.19
N ASN A 284 -22.31 -53.23 25.34
CA ASN A 284 -22.26 -52.97 23.89
C ASN A 284 -22.44 -51.48 23.58
N GLU A 285 -23.37 -50.80 24.26
CA GLU A 285 -23.59 -49.35 24.13
C GLU A 285 -22.32 -48.56 24.52
N ILE A 286 -21.71 -48.88 25.67
CA ILE A 286 -20.45 -48.25 26.10
C ILE A 286 -19.33 -48.51 25.08
N SER A 287 -19.22 -49.75 24.58
CA SER A 287 -18.20 -50.08 23.57
C SER A 287 -18.36 -49.30 22.27
N SER A 288 -19.61 -49.00 21.86
CA SER A 288 -19.89 -48.16 20.69
C SER A 288 -19.41 -46.73 20.91
N VAL A 289 -19.75 -46.14 22.06
CA VAL A 289 -19.32 -44.77 22.43
C VAL A 289 -17.79 -44.68 22.50
N LEU A 290 -17.11 -45.69 23.05
CA LEU A 290 -15.64 -45.74 23.05
C LEU A 290 -15.04 -45.87 21.63
N GLY A 291 -15.78 -46.44 20.67
CA GLY A 291 -15.42 -46.43 19.26
C GLY A 291 -15.40 -45.02 18.69
N GLU A 292 -16.48 -44.27 18.90
CA GLU A 292 -16.62 -42.87 18.46
C GLU A 292 -15.57 -41.96 19.09
N VAL A 293 -15.35 -42.07 20.41
CA VAL A 293 -14.34 -41.27 21.13
C VAL A 293 -12.93 -41.49 20.58
N MET A 294 -12.58 -42.72 20.18
CA MET A 294 -11.27 -42.98 19.58
C MET A 294 -11.11 -42.36 18.20
N GLN A 295 -12.17 -42.39 17.38
CA GLN A 295 -12.13 -41.76 16.07
C GLN A 295 -11.95 -40.25 16.18
N ASP A 296 -12.67 -39.61 17.10
CA ASP A 296 -12.55 -38.18 17.39
C ASP A 296 -11.17 -37.82 17.97
N SER A 297 -10.63 -38.68 18.82
CA SER A 297 -9.29 -38.54 19.41
C SER A 297 -8.20 -38.57 18.33
N GLU A 298 -8.26 -39.54 17.41
CA GLU A 298 -7.31 -39.67 16.30
C GLU A 298 -7.40 -38.48 15.34
N LEU A 299 -8.62 -38.03 15.01
CA LEU A 299 -8.82 -36.83 14.21
C LEU A 299 -8.20 -35.60 14.89
N THR A 300 -8.45 -35.42 16.19
CA THR A 300 -7.92 -34.28 16.96
C THR A 300 -6.39 -34.31 17.01
N SER A 301 -5.78 -35.49 17.19
CA SER A 301 -4.32 -35.66 17.18
C SER A 301 -3.70 -35.29 15.82
N ARG A 302 -4.34 -35.69 14.71
CA ARG A 302 -3.89 -35.30 13.37
C ARG A 302 -3.98 -33.79 13.15
N LEU A 303 -5.11 -33.16 13.48
CA LEU A 303 -5.29 -31.71 13.35
C LEU A 303 -4.27 -30.93 14.19
N ALA A 304 -3.98 -31.41 15.40
CA ALA A 304 -2.98 -30.81 16.26
C ALA A 304 -1.57 -30.89 15.63
N ARG A 305 -1.16 -32.02 15.06
CA ARG A 305 0.13 -32.14 14.37
C ARG A 305 0.24 -31.25 13.14
N GLU A 306 -0.84 -31.15 12.36
CA GLU A 306 -0.92 -30.22 11.22
C GLU A 306 -0.78 -28.77 11.68
N GLN A 307 -1.49 -28.38 12.75
CA GLN A 307 -1.41 -27.04 13.32
C GLN A 307 0.00 -26.70 13.83
N ALA A 308 0.70 -27.65 14.45
CA ALA A 308 2.09 -27.48 14.87
C ALA A 308 3.03 -27.23 13.67
N ALA A 309 2.85 -27.99 12.58
CA ALA A 309 3.64 -27.84 11.36
C ALA A 309 3.40 -26.49 10.67
N SER A 310 2.13 -26.10 10.48
CA SER A 310 1.79 -24.77 9.93
C SER A 310 2.36 -23.62 10.76
N SER A 311 2.45 -23.81 12.08
CA SER A 311 3.07 -22.80 12.94
C SER A 311 4.59 -22.66 12.71
N GLN A 312 5.29 -23.77 12.45
CA GLN A 312 6.71 -23.70 12.09
C GLN A 312 6.94 -23.00 10.74
N GLU A 313 6.03 -23.20 9.78
CA GLU A 313 6.05 -22.46 8.51
C GLU A 313 5.82 -20.96 8.72
N LEU A 314 4.86 -20.57 9.56
CA LEU A 314 4.64 -19.17 9.92
C LEU A 314 5.89 -18.53 10.53
N THR A 315 6.59 -19.24 11.40
CA THR A 315 7.86 -18.76 11.97
C THR A 315 8.92 -18.52 10.90
N SER A 316 8.99 -19.39 9.88
CA SER A 316 9.91 -19.22 8.75
C SER A 316 9.55 -17.98 7.91
N PHE A 317 8.26 -17.76 7.69
CA PHE A 317 7.76 -16.56 7.00
C PHE A 317 8.08 -15.28 7.79
N VAL A 318 7.99 -15.35 9.13
CA VAL A 318 8.36 -14.23 10.00
C VAL A 318 9.81 -13.81 9.79
N ASN A 319 10.75 -14.77 9.82
CA ASN A 319 12.17 -14.49 9.60
C ASN A 319 12.45 -13.89 8.21
N MET A 320 11.69 -14.29 7.19
CA MET A 320 11.83 -13.74 5.85
C MET A 320 11.39 -12.27 5.80
N ILE A 321 10.26 -11.92 6.41
CA ILE A 321 9.81 -10.52 6.48
C ILE A 321 10.76 -9.68 7.33
N GLU A 322 11.31 -10.22 8.42
CA GLU A 322 12.31 -9.52 9.23
C GLU A 322 13.55 -9.15 8.39
N SER A 323 14.02 -10.07 7.54
CA SER A 323 15.12 -9.78 6.59
C SER A 323 14.75 -8.67 5.60
N VAL A 324 13.54 -8.69 5.03
CA VAL A 324 13.08 -7.65 4.10
C VAL A 324 12.97 -6.29 4.81
N THR A 325 12.49 -6.30 6.05
CA THR A 325 12.37 -5.10 6.90
C THR A 325 13.76 -4.50 7.14
N HIS A 326 14.75 -5.34 7.46
CA HIS A 326 16.13 -4.91 7.66
C HIS A 326 16.77 -4.35 6.37
N ASP A 327 16.52 -4.98 5.22
CA ASP A 327 17.01 -4.47 3.93
C ASP A 327 16.39 -3.10 3.59
N LEU A 328 15.12 -2.88 3.92
CA LEU A 328 14.46 -1.59 3.73
C LEU A 328 15.04 -0.50 4.64
N GLU A 329 15.39 -0.83 5.88
CA GLU A 329 16.07 0.11 6.80
C GLU A 329 17.45 0.54 6.27
N ARG A 330 18.16 -0.35 5.57
CA ARG A 330 19.48 -0.04 4.99
C ARG A 330 19.43 0.85 3.74
N ILE A 331 18.27 0.97 3.10
CA ILE A 331 18.06 1.78 1.89
C ILE A 331 17.67 3.23 2.26
N GLN A 332 17.20 3.46 3.49
CA GLN A 332 16.86 4.79 4.02
C GLN A 332 18.10 5.60 4.41
#